data_AF-A0A7J5E6N9-F1
#
_entry.id   AF-A0A7J5E6N9-F1
#
_cell.length_a   1.000
_cell.length_b   1.000
_cell.length_c   1.000
_cell.angle_alpha   90.00
_cell.angle_beta   90.00
_cell.angle_gamma   90.00
#
_symmetry.space_group_name_H-M   'P 1'
#
loop_
_entity.id
_entity.type
_entity.pdbx_description
1 polymer ?
#
loop_
_entity_poly.entity_id
_entity_poly.type
_entity_poly.pdbx_seq_one_letter_code
_entity_poly.pdbx_strand_id
1 'polypeptide(L)'
;MFTSKVPVESVEKIQDNIFILKVFSPEIAKTIKPGQFCNIKVSETDYPLLRRPFSVSDVEGDFLFFMFNKHGEGTRILSEKKNGDIID
;
A
#
# COMPACT_ATOMS: atom_id res chain seq x y z
N MET A 1 -13.16 12.04 -1.97
CA MET A 1 -12.46 10.82 -2.41
C MET A 1 -11.06 11.28 -2.78
N PHE A 2 -10.06 10.89 -2.00
CA PHE A 2 -8.67 11.28 -2.24
C PHE A 2 -8.04 10.23 -3.15
N THR A 3 -7.44 10.67 -4.25
CA THR A 3 -6.63 9.82 -5.13
C THR A 3 -5.29 10.50 -5.23
N SER A 4 -4.22 9.80 -4.84
CA SER A 4 -2.88 10.38 -4.80
C SER A 4 -1.85 9.33 -5.14
N LYS A 5 -0.88 9.71 -5.97
CA LYS A 5 0.29 8.89 -6.27
C LYS A 5 1.33 9.10 -5.19
N VAL A 6 1.67 8.04 -4.48
CA VAL A 6 2.58 8.08 -3.32
C VAL A 6 3.78 7.18 -3.53
N PRO A 7 4.97 7.60 -3.05
CA PRO A 7 6.15 6.76 -3.12
C PRO A 7 6.11 5.68 -2.03
N VAL A 8 6.54 4.49 -2.41
CA VAL A 8 6.84 3.38 -1.51
C VAL A 8 8.15 3.71 -0.79
N GLU A 9 8.13 3.60 0.54
CA GLU A 9 9.31 3.73 1.37
C GLU A 9 9.98 2.37 1.54
N SER A 10 9.21 1.35 1.92
CA SER A 10 9.70 -0.01 2.06
C SER A 10 8.60 -1.06 1.89
N VAL A 11 9.03 -2.27 1.54
CA VAL A 11 8.21 -3.48 1.59
C VAL A 11 9.00 -4.53 2.34
N GLU A 12 8.51 -4.94 3.50
CA GLU A 12 9.20 -5.85 4.41
C GLU A 12 8.42 -7.16 4.56
N LYS A 13 9.09 -8.29 4.37
CA LYS A 13 8.51 -9.62 4.64
C LYS A 13 8.65 -9.93 6.13
N ILE A 14 7.53 -9.99 6.85
CA ILE A 14 7.54 -10.27 8.30
C ILE A 14 7.33 -11.75 8.62
N GLN A 15 6.62 -12.47 7.75
CA GLN A 15 6.41 -13.93 7.85
C GLN A 15 6.20 -14.49 6.45
N ASP A 16 6.09 -15.81 6.32
CA ASP A 16 5.74 -16.40 5.04
C ASP A 16 4.42 -15.85 4.49
N ASN A 17 4.50 -15.33 3.26
CA ASN A 17 3.45 -14.60 2.56
C ASN A 17 2.91 -13.33 3.23
N ILE A 18 3.39 -12.89 4.40
CA ILE A 18 2.92 -11.67 5.07
C ILE A 18 3.94 -10.54 4.89
N PHE A 19 3.46 -9.40 4.40
CA PHE A 19 4.28 -8.23 4.10
C PHE A 19 3.71 -6.97 4.77
N ILE A 20 4.60 -6.06 5.13
CA ILE A 20 4.27 -4.69 5.52
C ILE A 20 4.77 -3.76 4.42
N LEU A 21 3.86 -2.98 3.85
CA LEU A 21 4.15 -1.88 2.94
C LEU A 21 4.10 -0.57 3.71
N LYS A 22 5.18 0.20 3.64
CA LYS A 22 5.28 1.56 4.17
C LYS A 22 5.28 2.55 3.01
N VAL A 23 4.42 3.57 3.08
CA VAL A 23 4.35 4.64 2.06
C VAL A 23 4.33 6.01 2.69
N PHE A 24 4.85 7.00 1.98
CA PHE A 24 4.83 8.39 2.41
C PHE A 24 3.59 9.10 1.84
N SER A 25 2.64 9.46 2.70
CA SER A 25 1.42 10.16 2.32
C SER A 25 0.94 11.11 3.42
N PRO A 26 1.53 12.31 3.55
CA PRO A 26 1.16 13.29 4.57
C PRO A 26 -0.33 13.64 4.58
N GLU A 27 -0.95 13.73 3.40
CA GLU A 27 -2.35 14.12 3.25
C GLU A 27 -3.31 13.08 3.83
N ILE A 28 -3.05 11.80 3.55
CA ILE A 28 -3.89 10.70 4.03
C ILE A 28 -3.56 10.42 5.50
N ALA A 29 -2.28 10.42 5.88
CA ALA A 29 -1.83 10.19 7.27
C ALA A 29 -2.49 11.16 8.26
N LYS A 30 -2.69 12.43 7.89
CA LYS A 30 -3.33 13.44 8.74
C LYS A 30 -4.83 13.27 8.93
N THR A 31 -5.50 12.50 8.07
CA THR A 31 -6.97 12.46 8.01
C THR A 31 -7.56 11.07 8.23
N ILE A 32 -6.78 10.01 8.00
CA ILE A 32 -7.22 8.62 8.15
C ILE A 32 -7.54 8.32 9.61
N LYS A 33 -8.59 7.52 9.83
CA LYS A 33 -9.05 7.05 11.13
C LYS A 33 -8.94 5.52 11.20
N PRO A 34 -8.84 4.94 12.41
CA PRO A 34 -8.87 3.49 12.60
C PRO A 34 -10.08 2.84 11.92
N GLY A 35 -9.85 1.70 11.27
CA GLY A 35 -10.87 0.94 10.53
C GLY A 35 -11.11 1.40 9.09
N GLN A 36 -10.42 2.45 8.62
CA GLN A 36 -10.46 2.86 7.21
C GLN A 36 -9.46 2.09 6.35
N PHE A 37 -9.69 2.11 5.05
CA PHE A 37 -8.89 1.40 4.05
C PHE A 37 -8.64 2.28 2.83
N CYS A 38 -7.57 1.97 2.10
CA CYS A 38 -7.21 2.59 0.83
C CYS A 38 -7.37 1.58 -0.30
N ASN A 39 -7.85 2.05 -1.46
CA ASN A 39 -7.95 1.23 -2.67
C ASN A 39 -6.68 1.43 -3.51
N ILE A 40 -5.74 0.49 -3.42
CA ILE A 40 -4.42 0.60 -4.02
C ILE A 40 -4.41 0.00 -5.44
N LYS A 41 -4.00 0.80 -6.42
CA LYS A 41 -3.59 0.34 -7.76
C LYS A 41 -2.11 -0.05 -7.69
N VAL A 42 -1.83 -1.32 -7.96
CA VAL A 42 -0.50 -1.92 -7.77
C VAL A 42 0.38 -1.89 -9.02
N SER A 43 -0.20 -1.59 -10.18
CA SER A 43 0.45 -1.55 -11.49
C SER A 43 0.04 -0.29 -12.25
N GLU A 44 0.93 0.25 -13.07
CA GLU A 44 0.60 1.35 -13.99
C GLU A 44 -0.19 0.84 -15.22
N THR A 45 -0.05 -0.44 -15.56
CA THR A 45 -0.81 -1.07 -16.66
C THR A 45 -2.24 -1.43 -16.24
N ASP A 46 -3.05 -1.82 -17.22
CA ASP A 46 -4.43 -2.31 -16.97
C ASP A 46 -4.48 -3.70 -16.33
N TYR A 47 -3.33 -4.36 -16.19
CA TYR A 47 -3.23 -5.64 -15.52
C TYR A 47 -2.42 -5.53 -14.23
N PRO A 48 -2.96 -5.99 -13.09
CA PRO A 48 -4.31 -6.51 -12.89
C PRO A 48 -5.37 -5.40 -12.66
N LEU A 49 -6.50 -5.49 -13.37
CA LEU A 49 -7.52 -4.43 -13.56
C LEU A 49 -8.04 -3.73 -12.30
N LEU A 50 -8.40 -4.49 -11.27
CA LEU A 50 -9.08 -3.95 -10.10
C LEU A 50 -8.10 -3.40 -9.05
N ARG A 51 -8.46 -2.35 -8.33
CA ARG A 51 -7.70 -1.91 -7.14
C ARG A 51 -7.86 -2.91 -5.99
N ARG A 52 -6.90 -2.91 -5.06
CA ARG A 52 -6.93 -3.79 -3.88
C ARG A 52 -7.25 -2.95 -2.64
N PRO A 53 -8.38 -3.21 -1.96
CA PRO A 53 -8.69 -2.54 -0.71
C PRO A 53 -7.78 -3.10 0.40
N PHE A 54 -6.94 -2.26 0.98
CA PHE A 54 -6.12 -2.62 2.14
C PHE A 54 -6.42 -1.68 3.31
N SER A 55 -6.70 -2.28 4.46
CA SER A 55 -6.80 -1.55 5.72
C SER A 55 -5.48 -0.86 6.04
N VAL A 56 -5.54 0.37 6.53
CA VAL A 56 -4.38 1.02 7.13
C VAL A 56 -4.13 0.36 8.48
N SER A 57 -3.01 -0.36 8.60
CA SER A 57 -2.65 -1.07 9.82
C SER A 57 -2.03 -0.15 10.86
N ASP A 58 -1.33 0.90 10.42
CA ASP A 58 -0.73 1.90 11.31
C ASP A 58 -0.45 3.24 10.58
N VAL A 59 -0.21 4.29 11.36
CA VAL A 59 0.20 5.62 10.90
C VAL A 59 1.31 6.17 11.82
N GLU A 60 2.48 6.45 11.23
CA GLU A 60 3.59 7.08 11.96
C GLU A 60 3.99 8.39 11.27
N GLY A 61 3.62 9.52 11.87
CA GLY A 61 3.86 10.84 11.28
C GLY A 61 3.16 10.98 9.92
N ASP A 62 3.94 11.11 8.86
CA ASP A 62 3.45 11.23 7.48
C ASP A 62 3.44 9.89 6.72
N PHE A 63 3.73 8.77 7.40
CA PHE A 63 3.79 7.44 6.81
C PHE A 63 2.56 6.60 7.14
N LEU A 64 2.09 5.85 6.13
CA LEU A 64 1.05 4.84 6.28
C LEU A 64 1.64 3.45 6.17
N PHE A 65 1.06 2.52 6.92
CA PHE A 65 1.44 1.11 6.90
C PHE A 65 0.26 0.27 6.44
N PHE A 66 0.54 -0.68 5.56
CA PHE A 66 -0.41 -1.65 5.07
C PHE A 66 0.16 -3.05 5.26
N MET A 67 -0.49 -3.86 6.08
CA MET A 67 -0.19 -5.27 6.21
C MET A 67 -1.05 -6.09 5.24
N PHE A 68 -0.43 -6.97 4.46
CA PHE A 68 -1.14 -7.79 3.49
C PHE A 68 -0.50 -9.17 3.29
N ASN A 69 -1.33 -10.11 2.83
CA ASN A 69 -0.88 -11.44 2.45
C ASN A 69 -0.70 -11.55 0.93
N LYS A 70 0.40 -12.17 0.50
CA LYS A 70 0.71 -12.50 -0.89
C LYS A 70 -0.04 -13.76 -1.32
N HIS A 71 -1.24 -13.58 -1.89
CA HIS A 71 -2.09 -14.70 -2.36
C HIS A 71 -2.50 -14.62 -3.83
N GLY A 72 -2.31 -13.49 -4.50
CA GLY A 72 -2.65 -13.33 -5.91
C GLY A 72 -1.76 -12.33 -6.63
N GLU A 73 -2.02 -12.14 -7.91
CA GLU A 73 -1.13 -11.36 -8.79
C GLU A 73 -0.93 -9.92 -8.31
N GLY A 74 -2.01 -9.24 -7.88
CA GLY A 74 -1.89 -7.87 -7.40
C GLY A 74 -1.01 -7.75 -6.15
N THR A 75 -1.16 -8.68 -5.20
CA THR A 75 -0.33 -8.74 -4.00
C THR A 75 1.09 -9.23 -4.30
N ARG A 76 1.28 -10.03 -5.35
CA ARG A 76 2.61 -10.45 -5.83
C ARG A 76 3.38 -9.24 -6.34
N ILE A 77 2.77 -8.45 -7.23
CA ILE A 77 3.35 -7.20 -7.75
C ILE A 77 3.65 -6.24 -6.59
N LEU A 78 2.71 -6.09 -5.64
CA LEU A 78 2.90 -5.20 -4.49
C LEU A 78 4.07 -5.65 -3.60
N SER A 79 4.24 -6.96 -3.39
CA SER A 79 5.36 -7.52 -2.61
C SER A 79 6.75 -7.31 -3.26
N GLU A 80 6.78 -6.98 -4.54
CA GLU A 80 8.01 -6.81 -5.33
C GLU A 80 8.39 -5.33 -5.51
N LYS A 81 7.57 -4.40 -4.99
CA LYS A 81 7.83 -2.96 -5.03
C LYS A 81 9.06 -2.60 -4.20
N LYS A 82 9.76 -1.56 -4.62
CA LYS A 82 11.00 -1.06 -4.01
C LYS A 82 10.83 0.39 -3.55
N ASN A 83 11.76 0.84 -2.72
CA ASN A 83 11.84 2.24 -2.33
C ASN A 83 11.85 3.15 -3.59
N GLY A 84 10.99 4.16 -3.57
CA GLY A 84 10.81 5.11 -4.67
C GLY A 84 9.80 4.69 -5.74
N ASP A 85 9.34 3.44 -5.76
CA ASP A 85 8.26 3.04 -6.66
C ASP A 85 6.96 3.78 -6.31
N ILE A 86 6.17 4.10 -7.33
CA ILE A 86 4.89 4.77 -7.14
C ILE A 86 3.75 3.74 -7.06
N ILE A 87 2.82 4.01 -6.15
CA ILE A 87 1.48 3.41 -6.09
C ILE A 87 0.42 4.51 -6.04
N ASP A 88 -0.82 4.16 -6.39
CA ASP A 88 -1.96 5.08 -6.49
C ASP A 88 -3.15 4.57 -5.66
#